data_AF-A0A952C9T3-F1
#
_entry.id   AF-A0A952C9T3-F1
#
_cell.length_a   1.000
_cell.length_b   1.000
_cell.length_c   1.000
_cell.angle_alpha   90.00
_cell.angle_beta   90.00
_cell.angle_gamma   90.00
#
_symmetry.space_group_name_H-M   'P 1'
#
loop_
_entity.id
_entity.type
_entity.pdbx_description
1 polymer ?
#
loop_
_entity_poly.entity_id
_entity_poly.type
_entity_poly.pdbx_seq_one_letter_code
_entity_poly.pdbx_strand_id
1 'polypeptide(L)'
;MPDYQGMGDDKSEFHPFCNKNLLGKAVADLCAKTIAYLQSSSNNTRLKWNGQLFLMGFSEGAFTTMAGLRELELRGTNVDGAACMDGPYDLTGTMLPVMLSNNPFPSPYFLPYMIMGSNAVPSNGKSFDPNIVINATYRSELIKVMDGYHTGEEITAKMPASKILKEIFTPEFIDSLNNPNSSQFKILHENNTWVNWTPKTQMFIA
;
A
#
# COMPACT_ATOMS: atom_id res chain seq x y z
N MET A 1 14.20 -1.98 8.03
CA MET A 1 12.90 -1.58 7.44
C MET A 1 13.08 -1.63 5.93
N PRO A 2 12.13 -2.20 5.18
CA PRO A 2 12.23 -2.20 3.73
C PRO A 2 11.88 -0.81 3.21
N ASP A 3 12.61 -0.32 2.19
CA ASP A 3 12.23 0.90 1.48
C ASP A 3 11.01 0.67 0.57
N TYR A 4 10.76 -0.60 0.21
CA TYR A 4 9.77 -1.09 -0.75
C TYR A 4 10.16 -0.92 -2.22
N GLN A 5 9.46 -1.66 -3.08
CA GLN A 5 9.62 -1.61 -4.52
C GLN A 5 9.31 -0.19 -5.05
N GLY A 6 10.11 0.29 -5.99
CA GLY A 6 10.03 1.66 -6.54
C GLY A 6 10.45 2.79 -5.58
N MET A 7 11.14 2.45 -4.48
CA MET A 7 11.58 3.39 -3.44
C MET A 7 13.04 3.13 -3.05
N GLY A 8 13.66 4.09 -2.35
CA GLY A 8 15.07 3.97 -1.96
C GLY A 8 16.00 3.92 -3.17
N ASP A 9 16.86 2.90 -3.23
CA ASP A 9 17.74 2.66 -4.38
C ASP A 9 17.02 2.01 -5.58
N ASP A 10 15.81 1.48 -5.39
CA ASP A 10 14.99 0.98 -6.49
C ASP A 10 14.30 2.15 -7.21
N LYS A 11 14.58 2.24 -8.52
CA LYS A 11 14.03 3.25 -9.44
C LYS A 11 13.38 2.62 -10.68
N SER A 12 13.16 1.29 -10.71
CA SER A 12 12.55 0.65 -11.88
C SER A 12 11.04 0.89 -11.93
N GLU A 13 10.44 0.77 -10.76
CA GLU A 13 9.03 0.86 -10.40
C GLU A 13 8.51 2.24 -10.00
N PHE A 14 7.23 2.58 -10.26
CA PHE A 14 6.49 3.40 -9.31
C PHE A 14 6.05 2.52 -8.14
N HIS A 15 6.12 3.03 -6.92
CA HIS A 15 5.79 2.27 -5.72
C HIS A 15 4.37 1.68 -5.76
N PRO A 16 4.19 0.34 -5.58
CA PRO A 16 2.89 -0.31 -5.65
C PRO A 16 2.09 -0.08 -4.36
N PHE A 17 1.68 1.18 -4.13
CA PHE A 17 1.00 1.66 -2.94
C PHE A 17 -0.22 0.78 -2.60
N CYS A 18 -0.28 0.31 -1.35
CA CYS A 18 -1.31 -0.63 -0.87
C CYS A 18 -1.46 -1.93 -1.70
N ASN A 19 -0.38 -2.43 -2.34
CA ASN A 19 -0.36 -3.77 -2.91
C ASN A 19 0.02 -4.82 -1.86
N LYS A 20 -0.96 -5.60 -1.38
CA LYS A 20 -0.78 -6.59 -0.30
C LYS A 20 0.35 -7.57 -0.61
N ASN A 21 0.40 -8.10 -1.82
CA ASN A 21 1.32 -9.19 -2.15
C ASN A 21 2.76 -8.70 -2.31
N LEU A 22 2.98 -7.59 -3.01
CA LEU A 22 4.32 -7.05 -3.25
C LEU A 22 4.91 -6.47 -1.95
N LEU A 23 4.12 -5.68 -1.21
CA LEU A 23 4.60 -5.06 0.02
C LEU A 23 4.78 -6.08 1.14
N GLY A 24 3.91 -7.09 1.25
CA GLY A 24 4.07 -8.20 2.19
C GLY A 24 5.35 -8.99 1.93
N LYS A 25 5.67 -9.28 0.66
CA LYS A 25 6.93 -9.94 0.27
C LYS A 25 8.14 -9.10 0.61
N ALA A 26 8.13 -7.80 0.35
CA ALA A 26 9.24 -6.92 0.70
C ALA A 26 9.57 -6.96 2.21
N VAL A 27 8.55 -6.94 3.07
CA VAL A 27 8.72 -7.10 4.52
C VAL A 27 9.29 -8.49 4.86
N ALA A 28 8.68 -9.56 4.34
CA ALA A 28 9.09 -10.93 4.66
C ALA A 28 10.50 -11.28 4.16
N ASP A 29 10.88 -10.80 2.98
CA ASP A 29 12.22 -10.98 2.41
C ASP A 29 13.27 -10.27 3.24
N LEU A 30 13.02 -9.03 3.66
CA LEU A 30 13.94 -8.32 4.55
C LEU A 30 14.09 -9.06 5.88
N CYS A 31 12.98 -9.46 6.52
CA CYS A 31 13.01 -10.23 7.76
C CYS A 31 13.84 -11.52 7.60
N ALA A 32 13.61 -12.29 6.53
CA ALA A 32 14.35 -13.51 6.26
C ALA A 32 15.86 -13.25 6.08
N LYS A 33 16.23 -12.20 5.33
CA LYS A 33 17.64 -11.82 5.13
C LYS A 33 18.31 -11.34 6.41
N THR A 34 17.62 -10.53 7.21
CA THR A 34 18.13 -10.05 8.51
C THR A 34 18.32 -11.21 9.48
N ILE A 35 17.35 -12.13 9.57
CA ILE A 35 17.45 -13.33 10.42
C ILE A 35 18.65 -14.18 9.99
N ALA A 36 18.81 -14.46 8.69
CA ALA A 36 19.93 -15.23 8.17
C ALA A 36 21.29 -14.56 8.47
N TYR A 37 21.37 -13.22 8.36
CA TYR A 37 22.57 -12.46 8.69
C TYR A 37 22.92 -12.52 10.19
N LEU A 38 21.91 -12.40 11.06
CA LEU A 38 22.09 -12.52 12.51
C LEU A 38 22.57 -13.93 12.90
N GLN A 39 22.02 -14.96 12.25
CA GLN A 39 22.41 -16.35 12.49
C GLN A 39 23.82 -16.67 11.97
N SER A 40 24.24 -16.12 10.82
CA SER A 40 25.60 -16.32 10.29
C SER A 40 26.67 -15.53 11.04
N SER A 41 26.27 -14.48 11.78
CA SER A 41 27.14 -13.63 12.58
C SER A 41 27.35 -14.16 14.01
N SER A 42 27.23 -15.48 14.24
CA SER A 42 27.21 -16.09 15.58
C SER A 42 28.44 -15.80 16.46
N ASN A 43 29.59 -15.47 15.85
CA ASN A 43 30.82 -15.09 16.55
C ASN A 43 30.88 -13.58 16.90
N ASN A 44 29.91 -12.78 16.45
CA ASN A 44 29.83 -11.36 16.76
C ASN A 44 29.12 -11.17 18.12
N THR A 45 29.91 -10.93 19.16
CA THR A 45 29.41 -10.75 20.53
C THR A 45 28.46 -9.56 20.70
N ARG A 46 28.42 -8.63 19.73
CA ARG A 46 27.55 -7.44 19.73
C ARG A 46 26.22 -7.64 19.00
N LEU A 47 26.05 -8.71 18.24
CA LEU A 47 24.85 -8.98 17.44
C LEU A 47 24.25 -10.35 17.80
N LYS A 48 23.75 -10.47 19.03
CA LYS A 48 23.03 -11.67 19.49
C LYS A 48 21.53 -11.46 19.32
N TRP A 49 20.89 -12.30 18.52
CA TRP A 49 19.45 -12.33 18.39
C TRP A 49 18.85 -13.31 19.40
N ASN A 50 17.81 -12.87 20.12
CA ASN A 50 17.11 -13.68 21.12
C ASN A 50 15.99 -14.56 20.53
N GLY A 51 15.89 -14.62 19.19
CA GLY A 51 14.90 -15.43 18.48
C GLY A 51 13.52 -14.79 18.36
N GLN A 52 13.30 -13.60 18.92
CA GLN A 52 12.00 -12.93 18.86
C GLN A 52 11.89 -12.00 17.66
N LEU A 53 10.73 -11.96 17.03
CA LEU A 53 10.40 -11.08 15.90
C LEU A 53 9.08 -10.35 16.17
N PHE A 54 9.14 -9.03 16.18
CA PHE A 54 7.97 -8.15 16.28
C PHE A 54 7.87 -7.27 15.04
N LEU A 55 6.64 -6.97 14.61
CA LEU A 55 6.37 -6.09 13.49
C LEU A 55 5.58 -4.87 13.97
N MET A 56 5.89 -3.69 13.43
CA MET A 56 5.10 -2.50 13.67
C MET A 56 5.15 -1.54 12.49
N GLY A 57 4.06 -0.80 12.29
CA GLY A 57 3.98 0.23 11.26
C GLY A 57 2.77 1.14 11.43
N PHE A 58 2.83 2.27 10.74
CA PHE A 58 1.84 3.35 10.81
C PHE A 58 1.36 3.74 9.41
N SER A 59 0.08 4.10 9.24
CA SER A 59 -0.51 4.50 7.96
C SER A 59 -0.37 3.39 6.91
N GLU A 60 0.18 3.67 5.72
CA GLU A 60 0.54 2.59 4.78
C GLU A 60 1.48 1.56 5.42
N GLY A 61 2.40 1.99 6.28
CA GLY A 61 3.27 1.08 7.03
C GLY A 61 2.51 0.09 7.91
N ALA A 62 1.29 0.42 8.36
CA ALA A 62 0.45 -0.53 9.07
C ALA A 62 -0.20 -1.54 8.12
N PHE A 63 -0.59 -1.10 6.91
CA PHE A 63 -1.01 -2.01 5.85
C PHE A 63 0.12 -2.99 5.48
N THR A 64 1.34 -2.51 5.28
CA THR A 64 2.49 -3.37 4.96
C THR A 64 2.89 -4.25 6.13
N THR A 65 2.74 -3.79 7.37
CA THR A 65 2.94 -4.62 8.59
C THR A 65 2.00 -5.80 8.60
N MET A 66 0.70 -5.58 8.36
CA MET A 66 -0.30 -6.65 8.32
C MET A 66 -0.07 -7.59 7.12
N ALA A 67 0.24 -7.05 5.95
CA ALA A 67 0.57 -7.84 4.76
C ALA A 67 1.87 -8.66 4.92
N GLY A 68 2.86 -8.10 5.60
CA GLY A 68 4.13 -8.75 5.93
C GLY A 68 3.95 -9.86 6.96
N LEU A 69 3.13 -9.63 7.98
CA LEU A 69 2.75 -10.67 8.93
C LEU A 69 2.08 -11.86 8.22
N ARG A 70 1.10 -11.58 7.35
CA ARG A 70 0.47 -12.60 6.51
C ARG A 70 1.50 -13.41 5.72
N GLU A 71 2.40 -12.74 5.03
CA GLU A 71 3.42 -13.40 4.20
C GLU A 71 4.40 -14.23 5.05
N LEU A 72 4.82 -13.74 6.22
CA LEU A 72 5.69 -14.46 7.15
C LEU A 72 5.02 -15.72 7.70
N GLU A 73 3.74 -15.63 8.09
CA GLU A 73 2.97 -16.80 8.55
C GLU A 73 2.79 -17.85 7.44
N LEU A 74 2.56 -17.42 6.19
CA LEU A 74 2.47 -18.32 5.04
C LEU A 74 3.80 -19.04 4.74
N ARG A 75 4.93 -18.40 5.06
CA ARG A 75 6.27 -19.00 4.95
C ARG A 75 6.66 -19.84 6.18
N GLY A 76 5.81 -19.89 7.21
CA GLY A 76 6.09 -20.63 8.45
C GLY A 76 7.05 -19.92 9.40
N THR A 77 7.29 -18.62 9.23
CA THR A 77 8.11 -17.83 10.16
C THR A 77 7.29 -17.47 11.39
N ASN A 78 7.83 -17.74 12.59
CA ASN A 78 7.21 -17.31 13.85
C ASN A 78 7.34 -15.79 14.03
N VAL A 79 6.23 -15.13 14.36
CA VAL A 79 6.19 -13.72 14.73
C VAL A 79 5.55 -13.62 16.11
N ASP A 80 6.26 -13.02 17.05
CA ASP A 80 5.88 -12.96 18.48
C ASP A 80 4.84 -11.88 18.78
N GLY A 81 4.64 -10.94 17.86
CA GLY A 81 3.58 -9.95 17.93
C GLY A 81 3.64 -8.92 16.81
N ALA A 82 2.51 -8.30 16.51
CA ALA A 82 2.44 -7.22 15.54
C ALA A 82 1.58 -6.05 16.05
N ALA A 83 1.98 -4.83 15.71
CA ALA A 83 1.22 -3.60 15.97
C ALA A 83 0.99 -2.82 14.67
N CYS A 84 -0.25 -2.85 14.18
CA CYS A 84 -0.68 -2.14 12.98
C CYS A 84 -1.46 -0.89 13.40
N MET A 85 -0.99 0.30 13.04
CA MET A 85 -1.58 1.57 13.50
C MET A 85 -2.09 2.43 12.33
N ASP A 86 -3.38 2.73 12.30
CA ASP A 86 -4.05 3.63 11.36
C ASP A 86 -3.89 3.24 9.88
N GLY A 87 -3.98 1.94 9.59
CA GLY A 87 -3.73 1.39 8.25
C GLY A 87 -4.98 1.19 7.39
N PRO A 88 -4.87 1.32 6.05
CA PRO A 88 -5.97 1.04 5.13
C PRO A 88 -6.21 -0.46 4.89
N TYR A 89 -6.53 -1.24 5.94
CA TYR A 89 -6.62 -2.71 5.87
C TYR A 89 -7.73 -3.23 4.94
N ASP A 90 -8.86 -2.51 4.89
CA ASP A 90 -10.02 -2.83 4.06
C ASP A 90 -10.22 -1.74 3.00
N LEU A 91 -9.64 -1.98 1.83
CA LEU A 91 -9.69 -1.08 0.69
C LEU A 91 -11.09 -0.97 0.11
N THR A 92 -11.87 -2.07 0.07
CA THR A 92 -13.22 -2.05 -0.50
C THR A 92 -14.30 -1.65 0.51
N GLY A 93 -14.17 -2.06 1.77
CA GLY A 93 -15.18 -1.80 2.80
C GLY A 93 -15.00 -0.45 3.49
N THR A 94 -13.76 0.03 3.63
CA THR A 94 -13.47 1.29 4.36
C THR A 94 -12.94 2.38 3.42
N MET A 95 -11.90 2.10 2.64
CA MET A 95 -11.26 3.16 1.85
C MET A 95 -12.08 3.56 0.63
N LEU A 96 -12.75 2.62 -0.04
CA LEU A 96 -13.58 2.91 -1.21
C LEU A 96 -14.72 3.91 -0.91
N PRO A 97 -15.50 3.76 0.19
CA PRO A 97 -16.43 4.79 0.62
C PRO A 97 -15.78 6.17 0.84
N VAL A 98 -14.56 6.22 1.38
CA VAL A 98 -13.79 7.48 1.53
C VAL A 98 -13.47 8.07 0.17
N MET A 99 -12.94 7.26 -0.76
CA MET A 99 -12.58 7.67 -2.12
C MET A 99 -13.78 8.22 -2.90
N LEU A 100 -14.97 7.66 -2.71
CA LEU A 100 -16.20 8.04 -3.41
C LEU A 100 -17.08 9.05 -2.65
N SER A 101 -16.64 9.50 -1.49
CA SER A 101 -17.36 10.46 -0.65
C SER A 101 -17.53 11.82 -1.33
N ASN A 102 -18.57 12.56 -0.92
CA ASN A 102 -18.73 13.99 -1.25
C ASN A 102 -18.09 14.90 -0.17
N ASN A 103 -17.41 14.32 0.81
CA ASN A 103 -16.77 15.08 1.87
C ASN A 103 -15.32 15.39 1.51
N PRO A 104 -14.82 16.59 1.85
CA PRO A 104 -13.40 16.90 1.81
C PRO A 104 -12.58 15.90 2.62
N PHE A 105 -11.44 15.44 2.08
CA PHE A 105 -10.49 14.61 2.81
C PHE A 105 -9.21 15.41 3.13
N PRO A 106 -8.68 15.38 4.37
CA PRO A 106 -7.54 16.22 4.77
C PRO A 106 -6.27 16.01 3.94
N SER A 107 -6.00 14.76 3.55
CA SER A 107 -4.77 14.34 2.88
C SER A 107 -5.05 13.74 1.49
N PRO A 108 -5.55 14.52 0.51
CA PRO A 108 -6.08 13.96 -0.73
C PRO A 108 -5.00 13.36 -1.65
N TYR A 109 -3.72 13.66 -1.41
CA TYR A 109 -2.59 13.16 -2.19
C TYR A 109 -2.46 11.62 -2.20
N PHE A 110 -3.06 10.89 -1.25
CA PHE A 110 -3.00 9.42 -1.27
C PHE A 110 -3.70 8.82 -2.50
N LEU A 111 -4.71 9.51 -3.03
CA LEU A 111 -5.54 9.00 -4.12
C LEU A 111 -4.78 8.88 -5.44
N PRO A 112 -4.07 9.91 -5.94
CA PRO A 112 -3.21 9.73 -7.11
C PRO A 112 -2.09 8.71 -6.84
N TYR A 113 -1.56 8.61 -5.62
CA TYR A 113 -0.61 7.55 -5.24
C TYR A 113 -1.19 6.15 -5.43
N MET A 114 -2.43 5.92 -5.00
CA MET A 114 -3.12 4.63 -5.18
C MET A 114 -3.34 4.31 -6.67
N ILE A 115 -3.72 5.30 -7.49
CA ILE A 115 -3.88 5.11 -8.94
C ILE A 115 -2.56 4.72 -9.58
N MET A 116 -1.50 5.51 -9.34
CA MET A 116 -0.19 5.29 -9.93
C MET A 116 0.41 3.96 -9.48
N GLY A 117 0.33 3.65 -8.17
CA GLY A 117 0.80 2.38 -7.61
C GLY A 117 0.02 1.17 -8.14
N SER A 118 -1.30 1.29 -8.30
CA SER A 118 -2.11 0.22 -8.89
C SER A 118 -1.79 0.02 -10.37
N ASN A 119 -1.49 1.09 -11.10
CA ASN A 119 -1.10 1.03 -12.52
C ASN A 119 0.32 0.46 -12.72
N ALA A 120 1.21 0.63 -11.74
CA ALA A 120 2.58 0.12 -11.80
C ALA A 120 2.64 -1.42 -11.76
N VAL A 121 1.60 -2.07 -11.24
CA VAL A 121 1.53 -3.52 -11.09
C VAL A 121 1.12 -4.17 -12.41
N PRO A 122 2.00 -4.93 -13.10
CA PRO A 122 1.71 -5.42 -14.45
C PRO A 122 0.47 -6.33 -14.55
N SER A 123 0.17 -7.10 -13.49
CA SER A 123 -1.01 -7.98 -13.45
C SER A 123 -2.33 -7.23 -13.43
N ASN A 124 -2.32 -5.93 -13.09
CA ASN A 124 -3.53 -5.11 -13.10
C ASN A 124 -3.92 -4.65 -14.51
N GLY A 125 -3.06 -4.86 -15.50
CA GLY A 125 -3.26 -4.40 -16.87
C GLY A 125 -3.49 -2.89 -16.91
N LYS A 126 -4.52 -2.44 -17.62
CA LYS A 126 -4.88 -1.01 -17.74
C LYS A 126 -5.99 -0.57 -16.78
N SER A 127 -6.31 -1.36 -15.75
CA SER A 127 -7.46 -1.10 -14.88
C SER A 127 -7.38 0.26 -14.17
N PHE A 128 -6.17 0.74 -13.90
CA PHE A 128 -5.89 2.02 -13.24
C PHE A 128 -5.08 2.98 -14.13
N ASP A 129 -5.11 2.83 -15.46
CA ASP A 129 -4.36 3.71 -16.37
C ASP A 129 -4.73 5.18 -16.10
N PRO A 130 -3.79 6.04 -15.64
CA PRO A 130 -4.09 7.41 -15.24
C PRO A 130 -4.61 8.26 -16.40
N ASN A 131 -4.35 7.87 -17.66
CA ASN A 131 -4.91 8.55 -18.82
C ASN A 131 -6.40 8.29 -19.02
N ILE A 132 -6.91 7.19 -18.46
CA ILE A 132 -8.29 6.74 -18.57
C ILE A 132 -9.08 7.12 -17.31
N VAL A 133 -8.49 6.89 -16.13
CA VAL A 133 -9.22 6.98 -14.86
C VAL A 133 -9.21 8.37 -14.23
N ILE A 134 -8.23 9.21 -14.57
CA ILE A 134 -8.16 10.59 -14.07
C ILE A 134 -8.88 11.53 -15.03
N ASN A 135 -9.76 12.36 -14.50
CA ASN A 135 -10.45 13.44 -15.20
C ASN A 135 -9.43 14.38 -15.88
N ALA A 136 -9.68 14.73 -17.14
CA ALA A 136 -8.78 15.50 -17.98
C ALA A 136 -8.39 16.86 -17.35
N THR A 137 -9.26 17.47 -16.56
CA THR A 137 -9.01 18.73 -15.84
C THR A 137 -7.79 18.66 -14.92
N TYR A 138 -7.59 17.52 -14.24
CA TYR A 138 -6.53 17.37 -13.22
C TYR A 138 -5.36 16.52 -13.72
N ARG A 139 -5.59 15.68 -14.73
CA ARG A 139 -4.67 14.63 -15.19
C ARG A 139 -3.24 15.10 -15.43
N SER A 140 -3.05 16.12 -16.27
CA SER A 140 -1.70 16.51 -16.69
C SER A 140 -0.87 17.03 -15.52
N GLU A 141 -1.47 17.85 -14.66
CA GLU A 141 -0.78 18.43 -13.51
C GLU A 141 -0.52 17.39 -12.42
N LEU A 142 -1.47 16.47 -12.17
CA LEU A 142 -1.26 15.38 -11.23
C LEU A 142 -0.15 14.45 -11.69
N ILE A 143 -0.16 13.97 -12.94
CA ILE A 143 0.87 13.04 -13.43
C ILE A 143 2.28 13.65 -13.31
N LYS A 144 2.44 14.95 -13.57
CA LYS A 144 3.75 15.63 -13.47
C LYS A 144 4.35 15.60 -12.06
N VAL A 145 3.52 15.64 -11.02
CA VAL A 145 3.97 15.65 -9.62
C VAL A 145 4.05 14.25 -9.01
N MET A 146 3.73 13.20 -9.76
CA MET A 146 3.85 11.80 -9.35
C MET A 146 5.19 11.20 -9.80
N ASP A 147 6.28 11.94 -9.59
CA ASP A 147 7.65 11.56 -9.97
C ASP A 147 8.48 11.03 -8.80
N GLY A 148 7.91 11.02 -7.59
CA GLY A 148 8.59 10.62 -6.36
C GLY A 148 9.46 11.71 -5.72
N TYR A 149 9.49 12.92 -6.29
CA TYR A 149 10.28 14.06 -5.80
C TYR A 149 9.42 15.18 -5.20
N HIS A 150 8.10 15.10 -5.35
CA HIS A 150 7.16 16.06 -4.76
C HIS A 150 6.57 15.54 -3.44
N THR A 151 6.41 16.45 -2.49
CA THR A 151 5.79 16.22 -1.18
C THR A 151 4.28 16.03 -1.29
N GLY A 152 3.67 15.45 -0.25
CA GLY A 152 2.21 15.33 -0.16
C GLY A 152 1.47 16.67 -0.21
N GLU A 153 2.10 17.75 0.27
CA GLU A 153 1.56 19.11 0.19
C GLU A 153 1.58 19.64 -1.26
N GLU A 154 2.68 19.46 -1.98
CA GLU A 154 2.80 19.85 -3.39
C GLU A 154 1.83 19.07 -4.28
N ILE A 155 1.63 17.77 -4.03
CA ILE A 155 0.62 16.97 -4.73
C ILE A 155 -0.79 17.44 -4.36
N THR A 156 -1.04 17.71 -3.08
CA THR A 156 -2.34 18.23 -2.60
C THR A 156 -2.68 19.56 -3.26
N ALA A 157 -1.71 20.41 -3.56
CA ALA A 157 -1.93 21.67 -4.28
C ALA A 157 -2.41 21.46 -5.73
N LYS A 158 -2.26 20.27 -6.30
CA LYS A 158 -2.79 19.89 -7.63
C LYS A 158 -4.16 19.19 -7.57
N MET A 159 -4.60 18.81 -6.37
CA MET A 159 -5.93 18.25 -6.14
C MET A 159 -7.02 19.35 -6.22
N PRO A 160 -8.29 18.99 -6.40
CA PRO A 160 -9.39 19.94 -6.39
C PRO A 160 -9.42 20.76 -5.10
N ALA A 161 -9.71 22.06 -5.21
CA ALA A 161 -9.75 22.96 -4.06
C ALA A 161 -10.79 22.56 -2.99
N SER A 162 -11.86 21.84 -3.41
CA SER A 162 -12.86 21.24 -2.51
C SER A 162 -12.29 20.12 -1.62
N LYS A 163 -11.14 19.54 -2.01
CA LYS A 163 -10.57 18.31 -1.47
C LYS A 163 -11.52 17.09 -1.52
N ILE A 164 -12.56 17.15 -2.35
CA ILE A 164 -13.42 16.00 -2.62
C ILE A 164 -12.66 15.07 -3.56
N LEU A 165 -12.39 13.87 -3.07
CA LEU A 165 -11.50 12.89 -3.70
C LEU A 165 -11.93 12.49 -5.11
N LYS A 166 -13.17 12.01 -5.27
CA LYS A 166 -13.68 11.51 -6.55
C LYS A 166 -13.78 12.55 -7.68
N GLU A 167 -13.62 13.85 -7.40
CA GLU A 167 -13.62 14.86 -8.46
C GLU A 167 -12.48 14.65 -9.46
N ILE A 168 -11.38 14.00 -9.04
CA ILE A 168 -10.29 13.65 -9.97
C ILE A 168 -10.61 12.44 -10.84
N PHE A 169 -11.68 11.69 -10.58
CA PHE A 169 -12.03 10.49 -11.33
C PHE A 169 -12.89 10.80 -12.56
N THR A 170 -12.77 9.96 -13.58
CA THR A 170 -13.76 9.91 -14.66
C THR A 170 -15.05 9.23 -14.16
N PRO A 171 -16.23 9.57 -14.72
CA PRO A 171 -17.49 8.91 -14.37
C PRO A 171 -17.43 7.40 -14.54
N GLU A 172 -16.81 6.92 -15.62
CA GLU A 172 -16.67 5.49 -15.94
C GLU A 172 -15.83 4.76 -14.88
N PHE A 173 -14.81 5.43 -14.34
CA PHE A 173 -14.00 4.86 -13.27
C PHE A 173 -14.78 4.79 -11.96
N ILE A 174 -15.56 5.82 -11.61
CA ILE A 174 -16.48 5.78 -10.46
C ILE A 174 -17.47 4.61 -10.60
N ASP A 175 -18.07 4.41 -11.77
CA ASP A 175 -18.98 3.30 -12.03
C ASP A 175 -18.27 1.94 -11.89
N SER A 176 -17.04 1.83 -12.40
CA SER A 176 -16.24 0.62 -12.26
C SER A 176 -15.94 0.30 -10.79
N LEU A 177 -15.61 1.32 -9.99
CA LEU A 177 -15.34 1.19 -8.56
C LEU A 177 -16.60 0.83 -7.75
N ASN A 178 -17.80 1.12 -8.26
CA ASN A 178 -19.07 0.71 -7.63
C ASN A 178 -19.57 -0.67 -8.11
N ASN A 179 -18.91 -1.29 -9.09
CA ASN A 179 -19.33 -2.56 -9.67
C ASN A 179 -18.43 -3.70 -9.17
N PRO A 180 -18.91 -4.62 -8.31
CA PRO A 180 -18.12 -5.74 -7.79
C PRO A 180 -17.55 -6.68 -8.86
N ASN A 181 -18.12 -6.65 -10.07
CA ASN A 181 -17.67 -7.46 -11.19
C ASN A 181 -16.55 -6.82 -12.02
N SER A 182 -16.28 -5.52 -11.84
CA SER A 182 -15.21 -4.79 -12.55
C SER A 182 -13.83 -5.28 -12.13
N SER A 183 -12.85 -5.09 -13.01
CA SER A 183 -11.44 -5.38 -12.67
C SER A 183 -10.93 -4.47 -11.56
N GLN A 184 -11.34 -3.21 -11.55
CA GLN A 184 -10.94 -2.19 -10.58
C GLN A 184 -11.37 -2.58 -9.16
N PHE A 185 -12.64 -2.94 -8.98
CA PHE A 185 -13.16 -3.38 -7.69
C PHE A 185 -12.46 -4.67 -7.23
N LYS A 186 -12.31 -5.65 -8.13
CA LYS A 186 -11.64 -6.92 -7.82
C LYS A 186 -10.19 -6.70 -7.39
N ILE A 187 -9.46 -5.80 -8.04
CA ILE A 187 -8.09 -5.45 -7.66
C ILE A 187 -8.05 -4.86 -6.25
N LEU A 188 -8.96 -3.93 -5.91
CA LEU A 188 -9.05 -3.40 -4.54
C LEU A 188 -9.40 -4.51 -3.54
N HIS A 189 -10.37 -5.36 -3.88
CA HIS A 189 -10.81 -6.46 -3.02
C HIS A 189 -9.68 -7.44 -2.72
N GLU A 190 -8.94 -7.87 -3.74
CA GLU A 190 -7.81 -8.78 -3.57
C GLU A 190 -6.68 -8.18 -2.72
N ASN A 191 -6.58 -6.84 -2.67
CA ASN A 191 -5.59 -6.13 -1.86
C ASN A 191 -6.08 -5.78 -0.45
N ASN A 192 -7.32 -6.12 -0.07
CA ASN A 192 -7.69 -6.17 1.35
C ASN A 192 -6.74 -7.12 2.08
N THR A 193 -6.14 -6.66 3.19
CA THR A 193 -5.11 -7.42 3.93
C THR A 193 -5.64 -8.73 4.50
N TRP A 194 -6.94 -8.78 4.82
CA TRP A 194 -7.64 -9.94 5.37
C TRP A 194 -8.06 -10.99 4.32
N VAL A 195 -8.03 -10.67 3.02
CA VAL A 195 -8.46 -11.62 1.99
C VAL A 195 -7.52 -12.82 1.91
N ASN A 196 -8.10 -14.02 1.95
CA ASN A 196 -7.44 -15.33 1.90
C ASN A 196 -6.42 -15.54 3.02
N TRP A 197 -6.69 -15.01 4.22
CA TRP A 197 -5.83 -15.18 5.39
C TRP A 197 -6.60 -15.01 6.70
N THR A 198 -6.17 -15.73 7.72
CA THR A 198 -6.61 -15.55 9.10
C THR A 198 -5.37 -15.52 9.97
N PRO A 199 -5.14 -14.44 10.75
CA PRO A 199 -3.92 -14.28 11.52
C PRO A 199 -3.79 -15.36 12.60
N LYS A 200 -2.57 -15.86 12.78
CA LYS A 200 -2.21 -16.77 13.88
C LYS A 200 -1.51 -16.03 15.01
N THR A 201 -0.70 -15.04 14.66
CA THR A 201 -0.02 -14.15 15.61
C THR A 201 -0.99 -13.13 16.18
N GLN A 202 -0.88 -12.88 17.49
CA GLN A 202 -1.64 -11.82 18.13
C GLN A 202 -1.24 -10.45 17.57
N MET A 203 -2.24 -9.72 17.11
CA MET A 203 -2.07 -8.43 16.45
C MET A 203 -2.84 -7.35 17.22
N PHE A 204 -2.15 -6.26 17.52
CA PHE A 204 -2.76 -5.02 17.96
C PHE A 204 -3.10 -4.17 16.74
N ILE A 205 -4.35 -3.74 16.65
CA ILE A 205 -4.83 -2.82 15.61
C ILE A 205 -5.31 -1.55 16.34
N ALA A 206 -4.77 -0.39 15.96
CA ALA A 206 -5.12 0.92 16.52
C ALA A 206 -5.46 1.92 15.43
#